data_AF-A0A9D1IDA1-F1
#
_entry.id   AF-A0A9D1IDA1-F1
#
_cell.length_a   1.000
_cell.length_b   1.000
_cell.length_c   1.000
_cell.angle_alpha   90.00
_cell.angle_beta   90.00
_cell.angle_gamma   90.00
#
_symmetry.space_group_name_H-M   'P 1'
#
loop_
_entity.id
_entity.type
_entity.pdbx_description
1 polymer ?
#
loop_
_entity_poly.entity_id
_entity_poly.type
_entity_poly.pdbx_seq_one_letter_code
_entity_poly.pdbx_strand_id
1 'polypeptide(L)'
;MAIAILWFAIDTMVVLGLGDNQYYNVYVNGISLKGMSRLEASEMFKTLEENWSTRSLTLEYGDSQWEFSPNMVNAQLDIQTQLDLAWNYGHVGNLFTR
;
A
#
# COMPACT_ATOMS: atom_id res chain seq x y z
N MET A 1 -3.85 13.30 38.76
CA MET A 1 -3.52 14.32 37.73
C MET A 1 -2.85 13.73 36.50
N ALA A 2 -1.77 12.93 36.62
CA ALA A 2 -1.08 12.36 35.46
C ALA A 2 -1.95 11.51 34.52
N ILE A 3 -2.90 10.73 35.06
CA ILE A 3 -3.79 9.85 34.27
C ILE A 3 -4.76 10.66 33.38
N ALA A 4 -5.25 11.80 33.86
CA ALA A 4 -6.16 12.65 33.10
C ALA A 4 -5.46 13.38 31.95
N ILE A 5 -4.18 13.74 32.16
CA ILE A 5 -3.33 14.33 31.12
C ILE A 5 -3.03 13.30 30.03
N LEU A 6 -2.80 12.03 30.42
CA LEU A 6 -2.57 10.93 29.49
C LEU A 6 -3.80 10.67 28.61
N TRP A 7 -5.00 10.63 29.22
CA TRP A 7 -6.26 10.47 28.51
C TRP A 7 -6.54 11.63 27.55
N PHE A 8 -6.35 12.87 28.01
CA PHE A 8 -6.53 14.05 27.19
C PHE A 8 -5.55 14.08 26.00
N ALA A 9 -4.29 13.65 26.19
CA ALA A 9 -3.31 13.58 25.12
C ALA A 9 -3.68 12.54 24.05
N ILE A 10 -4.18 11.37 24.46
CA ILE A 10 -4.64 10.31 23.54
C ILE A 10 -5.87 10.78 22.76
N ASP A 11 -6.85 11.36 23.43
CA ASP A 11 -8.07 11.89 22.81
C ASP A 11 -7.75 13.01 21.80
N THR A 12 -6.84 13.90 22.17
CA THR A 12 -6.35 14.98 21.29
C THR A 12 -5.59 14.42 20.08
N MET A 13 -4.82 13.34 20.22
CA MET A 13 -4.15 12.68 19.10
C MET A 13 -5.14 12.05 18.11
N VAL A 14 -6.22 11.45 18.61
CA VAL A 14 -7.29 10.88 17.77
C VAL A 14 -8.05 12.00 17.04
N VAL A 15 -8.43 13.07 17.75
CA VAL A 15 -9.19 14.20 17.18
C VAL A 15 -8.36 15.01 16.17
N LEU A 16 -7.04 15.11 16.35
CA LEU A 16 -6.14 15.75 15.40
C LEU A 16 -5.70 14.85 14.23
N GLY A 17 -6.20 13.61 14.14
CA GLY A 17 -5.81 12.67 13.07
C GLY A 17 -4.39 12.13 13.17
N LEU A 18 -3.73 12.29 14.32
CA LEU A 18 -2.41 11.74 14.62
C LEU A 18 -2.48 10.28 15.10
N GLY A 19 -3.69 9.81 15.47
CA GLY A 19 -3.90 8.50 16.09
C GLY A 19 -4.36 7.38 15.16
N ASP A 20 -4.73 7.68 13.92
CA ASP A 20 -5.34 6.69 13.03
C ASP A 20 -4.65 6.71 11.66
N ASN A 21 -3.39 6.28 11.68
CA ASN A 21 -2.51 6.20 10.51
C ASN A 21 -2.85 4.97 9.64
N GLN A 22 -4.14 4.76 9.36
CA GLN A 22 -4.66 3.60 8.66
C GLN A 22 -5.40 4.01 7.38
N TYR A 23 -5.29 3.23 6.30
CA TYR A 23 -6.05 3.53 5.08
C TYR A 23 -7.56 3.44 5.33
N TYR A 24 -8.30 4.43 4.86
CA TYR A 24 -9.76 4.44 4.88
C TYR A 24 -10.33 4.07 3.52
N ASN A 25 -10.92 2.87 3.43
CA ASN A 25 -11.75 2.45 2.29
C ASN A 25 -11.06 2.55 0.91
N VAL A 26 -9.79 2.15 0.82
CA VAL A 26 -9.01 2.16 -0.44
C VAL A 26 -8.66 0.74 -0.88
N TYR A 27 -8.66 0.55 -2.19
CA TYR A 27 -8.26 -0.69 -2.85
C TYR A 27 -7.10 -0.42 -3.81
N VAL A 28 -6.09 -1.28 -3.79
CA VAL A 28 -4.97 -1.27 -4.75
C VAL A 28 -4.93 -2.65 -5.41
N ASN A 29 -5.09 -2.71 -6.74
CA ASN A 29 -5.13 -3.96 -7.51
C ASN A 29 -6.10 -5.01 -6.94
N GLY A 30 -7.25 -4.57 -6.41
CA GLY A 30 -8.27 -5.44 -5.79
C GLY A 30 -8.01 -5.82 -4.33
N ILE A 31 -6.86 -5.45 -3.76
CA ILE A 31 -6.52 -5.68 -2.35
C ILE A 31 -7.04 -4.51 -1.52
N SER A 32 -7.91 -4.79 -0.55
CA SER A 32 -8.41 -3.80 0.41
C SER A 32 -7.31 -3.43 1.40
N LEU A 33 -7.01 -2.14 1.51
CA LEU A 33 -6.07 -1.61 2.51
C LEU A 33 -6.79 -1.10 3.76
N LYS A 34 -8.12 -1.14 3.78
CA LYS A 34 -8.94 -0.63 4.88
C LYS A 34 -8.44 -1.15 6.24
N GLY A 35 -8.08 -0.23 7.14
CA GLY A 35 -7.61 -0.53 8.49
C GLY A 35 -6.13 -0.93 8.59
N MET A 36 -5.39 -1.00 7.48
CA MET A 36 -3.95 -1.22 7.50
C MET A 36 -3.20 0.09 7.70
N SER A 37 -2.10 0.07 8.43
CA SER A 37 -1.15 1.19 8.45
C SER A 37 -0.31 1.28 7.18
N ARG A 38 0.36 2.42 6.97
CA ARG A 38 1.31 2.59 5.85
C ARG A 38 2.44 1.56 5.87
N LEU A 39 2.94 1.24 7.06
CA LEU A 39 4.03 0.27 7.23
C LEU A 39 3.55 -1.15 6.88
N GLU A 40 2.40 -1.57 7.41
CA GLU A 40 1.82 -2.89 7.12
C GLU A 40 1.51 -3.07 5.63
N ALA A 41 0.95 -2.05 4.99
CA ALA A 41 0.72 -2.08 3.55
C ALA A 41 2.05 -2.17 2.78
N SER A 42 3.06 -1.39 3.15
CA SER A 42 4.39 -1.41 2.51
C SER A 42 5.05 -2.79 2.60
N GLU A 43 5.04 -3.40 3.79
CA GLU A 43 5.59 -4.75 3.99
C GLU A 43 4.85 -5.81 3.16
N MET A 44 3.51 -5.76 3.14
CA MET A 44 2.70 -6.66 2.33
C MET A 44 3.03 -6.53 0.84
N PHE A 45 3.11 -5.32 0.31
CA PHE A 45 3.42 -5.11 -1.10
C PHE A 45 4.86 -5.46 -1.45
N LYS A 46 5.80 -5.30 -0.52
CA LYS A 46 7.17 -5.78 -0.70
C LYS A 46 7.21 -7.30 -0.87
N THR A 47 6.48 -8.04 -0.04
CA THR A 47 6.35 -9.50 -0.21
C THR A 47 5.68 -9.86 -1.55
N LEU A 48 4.67 -9.10 -1.99
CA LEU A 48 4.04 -9.31 -3.29
C LEU A 48 5.00 -9.02 -4.45
N GLU A 49 5.84 -8.00 -4.34
CA GLU A 49 6.89 -7.66 -5.31
C GLU A 49 7.95 -8.75 -5.42
N GLU A 50 8.43 -9.26 -4.28
CA GLU A 50 9.40 -10.36 -4.24
C GLU A 50 8.82 -11.62 -4.90
N ASN A 51 7.56 -11.95 -4.62
CA ASN A 51 6.88 -13.07 -5.28
C ASN A 51 6.66 -12.83 -6.78
N TRP A 52 6.27 -11.62 -7.18
CA TRP A 52 6.05 -11.28 -8.59
C TRP A 52 7.36 -11.33 -9.38
N SER A 53 8.43 -10.74 -8.82
CA SER A 53 9.73 -10.61 -9.48
C SER A 53 10.44 -11.94 -9.70
N THR A 54 10.14 -12.94 -8.88
CA THR A 54 10.70 -14.30 -8.93
C THR A 54 9.81 -15.31 -9.66
N ARG A 55 8.58 -14.93 -10.03
CA ARG A 55 7.66 -15.81 -10.74
C ARG A 55 8.18 -16.15 -12.13
N SER A 56 8.18 -17.43 -12.49
CA SER A 56 8.46 -17.87 -13.86
C SER A 56 7.29 -17.49 -14.79
N LEU A 57 7.61 -16.78 -15.87
CA LEU A 57 6.72 -16.40 -16.94
C LEU A 57 7.17 -17.10 -18.23
N THR A 58 6.20 -17.64 -18.96
CA THR A 58 6.44 -18.28 -20.25
C THR A 58 6.07 -17.30 -21.36
N LEU A 59 7.04 -16.95 -22.22
CA LEU A 59 6.81 -16.21 -23.46
C LEU A 59 6.77 -17.20 -24.61
N GLU A 60 5.66 -17.22 -25.33
CA GLU A 60 5.47 -18.03 -26.54
C GLU A 60 5.42 -17.12 -27.77
N TYR A 61 6.25 -17.42 -28.78
CA TYR A 61 6.25 -16.73 -30.07
C TYR A 61 6.54 -17.72 -31.21
N GLY A 62 5.50 -18.02 -32.01
CA GLY A 62 5.58 -19.04 -33.05
C GLY A 62 5.89 -20.42 -32.44
N ASP A 63 6.97 -21.05 -32.89
CA ASP A 63 7.46 -22.34 -32.37
C ASP A 63 8.47 -22.18 -31.21
N SER A 64 8.74 -20.95 -30.77
CA SER A 64 9.73 -20.68 -29.73
C SER A 64 9.06 -20.38 -28.39
N GLN A 65 9.62 -20.96 -27.32
CA GLN A 65 9.18 -20.77 -25.96
C GLN A 65 10.39 -20.41 -25.09
N TRP A 66 10.25 -19.35 -24.28
CA TRP A 66 11.25 -18.96 -23.29
C TRP A 66 10.61 -18.84 -21.92
N GLU A 67 11.32 -19.32 -20.91
CA GLU A 67 10.99 -19.07 -19.52
C GLU A 67 11.90 -17.97 -18.99
N PHE A 68 11.30 -16.94 -18.40
CA PHE A 68 12.02 -15.85 -17.76
C PHE A 68 11.25 -15.38 -16.53
N SER A 69 11.93 -14.76 -15.59
CA SER A 69 11.29 -14.03 -14.49
C SER A 69 11.51 -12.53 -14.65
N PRO A 70 10.60 -11.68 -14.13
CA PRO A 70 10.72 -10.22 -14.27
C PRO A 70 12.06 -9.66 -13.76
N ASN A 71 12.66 -10.27 -12.73
CA ASN A 71 13.98 -9.87 -12.23
C ASN A 71 15.13 -10.10 -13.24
N MET A 72 15.01 -11.05 -14.18
CA MET A 72 16.04 -11.31 -15.21
C MET A 72 16.15 -10.17 -16.22
N VAL A 73 15.09 -9.38 -16.37
CA VAL A 73 15.00 -8.26 -17.31
C VAL A 73 14.98 -6.89 -16.60
N ASN A 74 15.31 -6.85 -15.30
CA ASN A 74 15.26 -5.66 -14.46
C ASN A 74 13.89 -4.95 -14.43
N ALA A 75 12.80 -5.70 -14.59
CA ALA A 75 11.46 -5.15 -14.48
C ALA A 75 11.16 -4.77 -13.02
N GLN A 76 10.59 -3.59 -12.82
CA GLN A 76 10.31 -3.00 -11.52
C GLN A 76 8.85 -2.56 -11.44
N LEU A 77 8.24 -2.67 -10.26
CA LEU A 77 6.91 -2.16 -9.98
C LEU A 77 7.05 -0.85 -9.19
N ASP A 78 6.35 0.20 -9.61
CA ASP A 78 6.34 1.47 -8.87
C ASP A 78 5.32 1.43 -7.71
N ILE A 79 5.59 0.58 -6.74
CA ILE A 79 4.67 0.30 -5.63
C ILE A 79 4.51 1.52 -4.71
N GLN A 80 5.61 2.22 -4.44
CA GLN A 80 5.60 3.33 -3.49
C GLN A 80 4.70 4.47 -3.96
N THR A 81 4.78 4.83 -5.25
CA THR A 81 3.91 5.86 -5.83
C THR A 81 2.44 5.46 -5.77
N GLN A 82 2.12 4.18 -6.03
CA GLN A 82 0.73 3.70 -5.94
C GLN A 82 0.20 3.71 -4.50
N LEU A 83 1.03 3.35 -3.51
CA LEU A 83 0.66 3.42 -2.10
C LEU A 83 0.45 4.86 -1.63
N ASP A 84 1.28 5.80 -2.08
CA ASP A 84 1.11 7.21 -1.74
C ASP A 84 -0.14 7.82 -2.39
N LEU A 85 -0.46 7.44 -3.64
CA LEU A 85 -1.73 7.80 -4.28
C LEU A 85 -2.92 7.22 -3.51
N ALA A 86 -2.86 5.94 -3.16
CA ALA A 86 -3.91 5.26 -2.38
C ALA A 86 -4.11 5.95 -1.02
N TRP A 87 -3.03 6.33 -0.35
CA TRP A 87 -3.08 7.03 0.93
C TRP A 87 -3.81 8.37 0.79
N ASN A 88 -3.48 9.13 -0.25
CA ASN A 88 -4.12 10.40 -0.55
C ASN A 88 -5.61 10.24 -0.86
N TYR A 89 -6.03 9.21 -1.60
CA TYR A 89 -7.45 8.97 -1.86
C TYR A 89 -8.24 8.57 -0.61
N GLY A 90 -7.63 7.84 0.33
CA GLY A 90 -8.29 7.41 1.57
C GLY A 90 -8.41 8.52 2.62
N HIS A 91 -7.44 9.44 2.69
CA HIS A 91 -7.39 10.49 3.71
C HIS A 91 -7.84 11.86 3.18
N VAL A 92 -7.53 12.14 1.92
CA VAL A 92 -7.91 13.37 1.22
C VAL A 92 -9.10 13.02 0.34
N GLY A 93 -10.21 12.64 0.97
CA GLY A 93 -11.48 12.55 0.26
C GLY A 93 -11.65 13.80 -0.59
N ASN A 94 -11.96 13.60 -1.87
CA ASN A 94 -12.01 14.58 -2.94
C ASN A 94 -12.50 15.98 -2.47
N LEU A 95 -11.58 16.82 -1.97
CA LEU A 95 -11.92 18.17 -1.48
C LEU A 95 -12.40 19.08 -2.62
N PHE A 96 -12.21 18.65 -3.88
CA PHE A 96 -12.60 19.34 -5.09
C PHE A 96 -13.82 18.72 -5.82
N THR A 97 -14.50 17.74 -5.23
CA THR A 97 -15.78 17.27 -5.79
C THR A 97 -16.76 17.03 -4.66
N ARG A 98 -17.41 18.12 -4.25
CA ARG A 98 -18.71 18.12 -3.59
C ARG A 98 -19.77 18.51 -4.60
#